data_AF-A0A356W2H0-F1
#
_entry.id   AF-A0A356W2H0-F1
#
_cell.length_a   1.000
_cell.length_b   1.000
_cell.length_c   1.000
_cell.angle_alpha   90.00
_cell.angle_beta   90.00
_cell.angle_gamma   90.00
#
_symmetry.space_group_name_H-M   'P 1'
#
loop_
_entity.id
_entity.type
_entity.pdbx_description
1 polymer ?
#
loop_
_entity_poly.entity_id
_entity_poly.type
_entity_poly.pdbx_seq_one_letter_code
_entity_poly.pdbx_strand_id
1 'polypeptide(L)'
;RSEDPFYTRTDLVWDFYRSLRAWQERLFVNEDYGRLLGAFSSGLTVKAGSRPKRRAAGPVGPRSLRAISHNATLQQLSIPVNVAAGIGSSLQREMDRLVELIDASPRMTRLILLATRARVLTSLPALRSYAKVYDPGVWVAHSKLADQDKANAYRAVYYALRNTETAVSMNQIANFLSVDLGKFDRLLAQLQSAPSIEARHEGRLDLHVLHAVRQALIMKAFSIVGGLPRLSERHDASSRDLVEMVAELRIGEAVSLLREIFPHSRDQDTPLTALTEAGNESKAQASYGYDRIHKDVIAPLDEIDRALHGISLAVTHAYGAFG
;
A
#
# COMPACT_ATOMS: atom_id res chain seq x y z
N ARG A 1 -3.03 33.29 -27.15
CA ARG A 1 -3.33 32.77 -25.78
C ARG A 1 -4.75 33.13 -25.33
N SER A 2 -5.30 34.30 -25.67
CA SER A 2 -6.68 34.70 -25.30
C SER A 2 -7.80 33.99 -26.08
N GLU A 3 -7.50 33.42 -27.26
CA GLU A 3 -8.51 32.74 -28.11
C GLU A 3 -8.74 31.26 -27.78
N ASP A 4 -7.93 30.66 -26.89
CA ASP A 4 -8.14 29.27 -26.49
C ASP A 4 -9.47 29.16 -25.71
N PRO A 5 -10.40 28.26 -26.11
CA PRO A 5 -11.71 28.09 -25.47
C PRO A 5 -11.67 27.92 -23.95
N PHE A 6 -10.55 27.43 -23.39
CA PHE A 6 -10.34 27.36 -21.94
C PHE A 6 -10.40 28.73 -21.25
N TYR A 7 -9.94 29.80 -21.92
CA TYR A 7 -9.95 31.15 -21.35
C TYR A 7 -11.20 31.94 -21.71
N THR A 8 -11.99 31.49 -22.69
CA THR A 8 -13.21 32.20 -23.15
C THR A 8 -14.50 31.57 -22.62
N ARG A 9 -14.58 30.24 -22.49
CA ARG A 9 -15.72 29.51 -21.88
C ARG A 9 -15.59 29.45 -20.35
N THR A 10 -15.48 30.61 -19.70
CA THR A 10 -15.14 30.70 -18.28
C THR A 10 -16.19 30.08 -17.37
N ASP A 11 -17.47 30.14 -17.74
CA ASP A 11 -18.59 29.51 -17.02
C ASP A 11 -18.35 28.00 -16.84
N LEU A 12 -18.17 27.30 -17.96
CA LEU A 12 -17.99 25.85 -17.99
C LEU A 12 -16.71 25.42 -17.26
N VAL A 13 -15.61 26.15 -17.45
CA VAL A 13 -14.33 25.85 -16.80
C VAL A 13 -14.40 26.06 -15.29
N TRP A 14 -15.07 27.13 -14.83
CA TRP A 14 -15.22 27.40 -13.40
C TRP A 14 -16.13 26.38 -12.72
N ASP A 15 -17.23 25.98 -13.37
CA ASP A 15 -18.14 24.99 -12.81
C ASP A 15 -17.50 23.60 -12.78
N PHE A 16 -16.71 23.25 -13.80
CA PHE A 16 -15.85 22.06 -13.78
C PHE A 16 -14.89 22.08 -12.58
N TYR A 17 -14.13 23.17 -12.44
CA TYR A 17 -13.16 23.31 -11.35
C TYR A 17 -13.81 23.25 -9.97
N ARG A 18 -14.95 23.93 -9.76
CA ARG A 18 -15.69 23.91 -8.49
C ARG A 18 -16.19 22.51 -8.16
N SER A 19 -16.73 21.80 -9.16
CA SER A 19 -17.21 20.43 -8.99
C SER A 19 -16.07 19.47 -8.63
N LEU A 20 -14.95 19.57 -9.35
CA LEU A 20 -13.73 18.78 -9.11
C LEU A 20 -13.16 19.05 -7.71
N ARG A 21 -13.06 20.32 -7.32
CA ARG A 21 -12.62 20.73 -5.98
C ARG A 21 -13.52 20.15 -4.89
N ALA A 22 -14.84 20.29 -5.03
CA ALA A 22 -15.80 19.77 -4.06
C ALA A 22 -15.76 18.24 -3.97
N TRP A 23 -15.45 17.55 -5.07
CA TRP A 23 -15.22 16.10 -5.05
C TRP A 23 -13.96 15.74 -4.25
N GLN A 24 -12.84 16.42 -4.49
CA GLN A 24 -11.58 16.19 -3.77
C GLN A 24 -11.72 16.54 -2.27
N GLU A 25 -12.41 17.64 -1.93
CA GLU A 25 -12.68 18.01 -0.54
C GLU A 25 -13.47 16.92 0.21
N ARG A 26 -14.45 16.28 -0.46
CA ARG A 26 -15.19 15.13 0.09
C ARG A 26 -14.31 13.90 0.30
N LEU A 27 -13.40 13.61 -0.64
CA LEU A 27 -12.43 12.52 -0.46
C LEU A 27 -11.51 12.79 0.73
N PHE A 28 -11.04 14.02 0.91
CA PHE A 28 -10.12 14.40 1.98
C PHE A 28 -10.71 14.33 3.39
N VAL A 29 -12.04 14.45 3.54
CA VAL A 29 -12.74 14.30 4.83
C VAL A 29 -13.31 12.89 5.03
N ASN A 30 -13.17 12.00 4.06
CA ASN A 30 -13.60 10.62 4.18
C ASN A 30 -12.69 9.85 5.15
N GLU A 31 -13.27 9.22 6.17
CA GLU A 31 -12.52 8.50 7.20
C GLU A 31 -11.76 7.28 6.65
N ASP A 32 -12.37 6.55 5.71
CA ASP A 32 -11.75 5.39 5.06
C ASP A 32 -10.55 5.78 4.22
N TYR A 33 -10.57 6.99 3.64
CA TYR A 33 -9.41 7.56 2.96
C TYR A 33 -8.31 7.91 3.97
N GLY A 34 -8.68 8.45 5.13
CA GLY A 34 -7.78 8.65 6.26
C GLY A 34 -7.11 7.36 6.73
N ARG A 35 -7.89 6.29 6.91
CA ARG A 35 -7.39 4.95 7.29
C ARG A 35 -6.48 4.36 6.22
N LEU A 36 -6.87 4.46 4.94
CA LEU A 36 -6.07 4.00 3.80
C LEU A 36 -4.67 4.65 3.79
N LEU A 37 -4.58 5.94 4.12
CA LEU A 37 -3.34 6.70 4.21
C LEU A 37 -2.64 6.57 5.59
N GLY A 38 -3.06 5.58 6.39
CA GLY A 38 -2.58 5.28 7.73
C GLY A 38 -1.26 4.50 7.76
N ALA A 39 -1.10 3.64 8.78
CA ALA A 39 0.16 2.96 9.08
C ALA A 39 0.63 2.04 7.94
N PHE A 40 -0.24 1.16 7.44
CA PHE A 40 0.04 0.24 6.33
C PHE A 40 0.71 0.94 5.13
N SER A 41 0.06 1.95 4.59
CA SER A 41 0.51 2.59 3.34
C SER A 41 1.72 3.51 3.57
N SER A 42 1.96 3.92 4.82
CA SER A 42 3.17 4.64 5.20
C SER A 42 4.43 3.75 5.17
N GLY A 43 4.29 2.45 5.47
CA GLY A 43 5.38 1.47 5.39
C GLY A 43 5.83 1.16 3.95
N LEU A 44 4.96 1.36 2.96
CA LEU A 44 5.30 1.21 1.53
C LEU A 44 6.22 2.31 0.99
N THR A 45 6.34 3.44 1.69
CA THR A 45 7.08 4.59 1.19
C THR A 45 8.50 4.60 1.74
N VAL A 46 9.47 4.55 0.83
CA VAL A 46 10.89 4.73 1.17
C VAL A 46 11.08 6.09 1.83
N LYS A 47 11.91 6.16 2.87
CA LYS A 47 12.25 7.42 3.54
C LYS A 47 13.12 8.27 2.61
N ALA A 48 12.48 9.16 1.85
CA ALA A 48 13.17 10.11 0.98
C ALA A 48 13.34 11.47 1.68
N GLY A 49 14.59 11.85 1.92
CA GLY A 49 14.96 13.16 2.49
C GLY A 49 14.84 13.27 4.02
N SER A 50 15.25 14.42 4.56
CA SER A 50 15.33 14.69 6.01
C SER A 50 14.01 15.14 6.63
N ARG A 51 12.98 15.44 5.82
CA ARG A 51 11.72 16.03 6.29
C ARG A 51 10.73 14.97 6.78
N PRO A 52 10.05 15.18 7.94
CA PRO A 52 9.03 14.27 8.43
C PRO A 52 7.84 14.11 7.48
N LYS A 53 7.32 12.88 7.34
CA LYS A 53 6.19 12.52 6.46
C LYS A 53 4.89 13.26 6.81
N ARG A 54 4.65 13.49 8.12
CA ARG A 54 3.50 14.23 8.68
C ARG A 54 3.93 15.57 9.29
N ARG A 55 3.01 16.54 9.35
CA ARG A 55 3.23 17.80 10.06
C ARG A 55 3.13 17.56 11.58
N ALA A 56 4.09 18.07 12.35
CA ALA A 56 4.17 17.88 13.80
C ALA A 56 3.03 18.57 14.58
N ALA A 57 2.45 19.62 14.00
CA ALA A 57 1.23 20.27 14.46
C ALA A 57 0.26 20.35 13.27
N GLY A 58 -0.95 19.82 13.43
CA GLY A 58 -1.97 19.84 12.38
C GLY A 58 -3.18 18.94 12.66
N PRO A 59 -4.27 19.13 11.89
CA PRO A 59 -5.49 18.34 12.03
C PRO A 59 -5.24 16.85 11.79
N VAL A 60 -5.90 15.99 12.57
CA VAL A 60 -5.87 14.53 12.41
C VAL A 60 -6.44 14.14 11.04
N GLY A 61 -5.88 13.11 10.40
CA GLY A 61 -6.32 12.61 9.09
C GLY A 61 -5.47 13.09 7.91
N PRO A 62 -5.97 12.94 6.66
CA PRO A 62 -5.22 13.21 5.42
C PRO A 62 -4.60 14.61 5.34
N ARG A 63 -5.22 15.60 6.00
CA ARG A 63 -4.75 17.00 6.02
C ARG A 63 -3.41 17.19 6.75
N SER A 64 -2.98 16.23 7.58
CA SER A 64 -1.66 16.23 8.22
C SER A 64 -0.52 15.82 7.28
N LEU A 65 -0.84 15.17 6.15
CA LEU A 65 0.15 14.70 5.19
C LEU A 65 0.67 15.85 4.34
N ARG A 66 1.98 15.82 4.04
CA ARG A 66 2.57 16.71 3.05
C ARG A 66 2.23 16.20 1.65
N ALA A 67 2.11 17.10 0.67
CA ALA A 67 1.74 16.75 -0.70
C ALA A 67 2.65 15.67 -1.32
N ILE A 68 3.98 15.80 -1.15
CA ILE A 68 4.96 14.81 -1.65
C ILE A 68 4.72 13.44 -1.00
N SER A 69 4.58 13.39 0.33
CA SER A 69 4.31 12.13 1.04
C SER A 69 2.99 11.50 0.59
N HIS A 70 1.96 12.33 0.42
CA HIS A 70 0.64 11.90 0.01
C HIS A 70 0.67 11.29 -1.39
N ASN A 71 1.28 11.98 -2.36
CA ASN A 71 1.44 11.47 -3.71
C ASN A 71 2.27 10.19 -3.75
N ALA A 72 3.37 10.12 -3.00
CA ALA A 72 4.21 8.92 -2.93
C ALA A 72 3.39 7.72 -2.41
N THR A 73 2.57 7.91 -1.38
CA THR A 73 1.66 6.86 -0.88
C THR A 73 0.66 6.43 -1.96
N LEU A 74 0.06 7.38 -2.68
CA LEU A 74 -0.89 7.08 -3.75
C LEU A 74 -0.27 6.30 -4.93
N GLN A 75 0.97 6.65 -5.30
CA GLN A 75 1.75 5.90 -6.30
C GLN A 75 2.00 4.46 -5.83
N GLN A 76 2.41 4.28 -4.57
CA GLN A 76 2.66 2.94 -4.01
C GLN A 76 1.42 2.05 -3.92
N LEU A 77 0.22 2.65 -3.94
CA LEU A 77 -1.06 1.95 -3.93
C LEU A 77 -1.69 1.80 -5.32
N SER A 78 -1.01 2.21 -6.39
CA SER A 78 -1.56 2.22 -7.76
C SER A 78 -2.83 3.08 -7.91
N ILE A 79 -2.93 4.18 -7.15
CA ILE A 79 -4.12 5.03 -7.14
C ILE A 79 -3.75 6.52 -7.07
N PRO A 80 -3.13 7.12 -8.11
CA PRO A 80 -2.83 8.56 -8.19
C PRO A 80 -4.10 9.43 -8.31
N VAL A 81 -5.01 9.34 -7.34
CA VAL A 81 -6.36 9.92 -7.33
C VAL A 81 -6.37 11.43 -7.13
N ASN A 82 -5.26 11.99 -6.64
CA ASN A 82 -5.00 13.43 -6.62
C ASN A 82 -4.94 14.03 -8.04
N VAL A 83 -4.66 13.21 -9.06
CA VAL A 83 -4.58 13.62 -10.47
C VAL A 83 -5.69 12.99 -11.32
N ALA A 84 -5.96 11.69 -11.12
CA ALA A 84 -6.85 10.92 -11.99
C ALA A 84 -8.34 10.97 -11.61
N ALA A 85 -8.69 11.42 -10.40
CA ALA A 85 -10.05 11.28 -9.87
C ALA A 85 -10.76 12.62 -9.62
N GLY A 86 -12.09 12.56 -9.63
CA GLY A 86 -13.04 13.66 -9.52
C GLY A 86 -13.50 14.22 -10.87
N ILE A 87 -12.77 13.94 -11.94
CA ILE A 87 -13.09 14.44 -13.29
C ILE A 87 -14.38 13.81 -13.81
N GLY A 88 -14.53 12.49 -13.69
CA GLY A 88 -15.71 11.79 -14.22
C GLY A 88 -17.01 12.18 -13.52
N SER A 89 -16.93 12.53 -12.24
CA SER A 89 -18.07 13.01 -11.46
C SER A 89 -18.33 14.50 -11.61
N SER A 90 -17.43 15.24 -12.26
CA SER A 90 -17.59 16.67 -12.53
C SER A 90 -18.43 16.87 -13.79
N LEU A 91 -19.39 17.79 -13.73
CA LEU A 91 -20.22 18.21 -14.88
C LEU A 91 -20.93 17.08 -15.65
N GLN A 92 -21.56 16.14 -14.93
CA GLN A 92 -22.25 15.00 -15.56
C GLN A 92 -23.36 15.38 -16.56
N ARG A 93 -24.03 16.52 -16.35
CA ARG A 93 -25.14 16.98 -17.19
C ARG A 93 -24.67 17.73 -18.45
N GLU A 94 -23.39 18.05 -18.53
CA GLU A 94 -22.78 18.85 -19.60
C GLU A 94 -21.57 18.13 -20.21
N MET A 95 -21.61 16.80 -20.22
CA MET A 95 -20.51 15.96 -20.71
C MET A 95 -20.14 16.29 -22.16
N ASP A 96 -21.13 16.52 -23.03
CA ASP A 96 -20.89 16.85 -24.44
C ASP A 96 -20.16 18.20 -24.60
N ARG A 97 -20.56 19.22 -23.81
CA ARG A 97 -19.88 20.53 -23.78
C ARG A 97 -18.45 20.40 -23.26
N LEU A 98 -18.22 19.51 -22.29
CA LEU A 98 -16.90 19.23 -21.75
C LEU A 98 -16.01 18.52 -22.78
N VAL A 99 -16.53 17.52 -23.50
CA VAL A 99 -15.83 16.85 -24.61
C VAL A 99 -15.42 17.86 -25.68
N GLU A 100 -16.36 18.68 -26.15
CA GLU A 100 -16.10 19.72 -27.15
C GLU A 100 -15.01 20.70 -26.67
N LEU A 101 -15.07 21.12 -25.40
CA LEU A 101 -14.04 21.97 -24.81
C LEU A 101 -12.66 21.27 -24.79
N ILE A 102 -12.61 19.99 -24.40
CA ILE A 102 -11.35 19.24 -24.33
C ILE A 102 -10.71 19.09 -25.70
N ASP A 103 -11.49 18.82 -26.74
CA ASP A 103 -11.01 18.64 -28.11
C ASP A 103 -10.64 19.97 -28.79
N ALA A 104 -11.36 21.05 -28.49
CA ALA A 104 -11.12 22.37 -29.09
C ALA A 104 -10.04 23.20 -28.37
N SER A 105 -9.71 22.90 -27.10
CA SER A 105 -8.77 23.66 -26.28
C SER A 105 -7.44 22.93 -26.08
N PRO A 106 -6.32 23.42 -26.66
CA PRO A 106 -4.99 22.86 -26.38
C PRO A 106 -4.62 22.85 -24.89
N ARG A 107 -5.07 23.86 -24.13
CA ARG A 107 -4.86 23.91 -22.67
C ARG A 107 -5.61 22.79 -21.96
N MET A 108 -6.90 22.61 -22.27
CA MET A 108 -7.73 21.60 -21.63
C MET A 108 -7.29 20.18 -22.02
N THR A 109 -6.95 19.96 -23.30
CA THR A 109 -6.39 18.69 -23.78
C THR A 109 -5.17 18.28 -22.94
N ARG A 110 -4.23 19.20 -22.67
CA ARG A 110 -3.02 18.91 -21.88
C ARG A 110 -3.34 18.55 -20.43
N LEU A 111 -4.32 19.20 -19.80
CA LEU A 111 -4.76 18.90 -18.44
C LEU A 111 -5.40 17.51 -18.36
N ILE A 112 -6.29 17.19 -19.30
CA ILE A 112 -6.92 15.88 -19.37
C ILE A 112 -5.92 14.80 -19.77
N LEU A 113 -4.93 15.09 -20.61
CA LEU A 113 -3.86 14.16 -20.93
C LEU A 113 -3.07 13.75 -19.68
N LEU A 114 -2.75 14.70 -18.79
CA LEU A 114 -2.10 14.41 -17.51
C LEU A 114 -2.97 13.47 -16.65
N ALA A 115 -4.26 13.77 -16.53
CA ALA A 115 -5.20 12.92 -15.80
C ALA A 115 -5.37 11.54 -16.44
N THR A 116 -5.34 11.47 -17.77
CA THR A 116 -5.41 10.23 -18.55
C THR A 116 -4.19 9.37 -18.31
N ARG A 117 -2.98 9.94 -18.29
CA ARG A 117 -1.74 9.24 -17.96
C ARG A 117 -1.77 8.69 -16.53
N ALA A 118 -2.23 9.49 -15.57
CA ALA A 118 -2.43 9.01 -14.19
C ALA A 118 -3.46 7.87 -14.14
N ARG A 119 -4.56 7.98 -14.89
CA ARG A 119 -5.61 6.95 -15.01
C ARG A 119 -5.11 5.64 -15.60
N VAL A 120 -4.18 5.67 -16.56
CA VAL A 120 -3.54 4.46 -17.12
C VAL A 120 -2.84 3.66 -16.02
N LEU A 121 -2.17 4.37 -15.11
CA LEU A 121 -1.43 3.81 -13.96
C LEU A 121 -2.32 3.59 -12.71
N THR A 122 -3.64 3.77 -12.82
CA THR A 122 -4.58 3.51 -11.72
C THR A 122 -5.14 2.09 -11.80
N SER A 123 -4.86 1.26 -10.79
CA SER A 123 -5.39 -0.10 -10.66
C SER A 123 -6.20 -0.27 -9.36
N LEU A 124 -7.52 -0.11 -9.46
CA LEU A 124 -8.43 -0.50 -8.38
C LEU A 124 -8.42 -2.02 -8.09
N PRO A 125 -8.21 -2.92 -9.07
CA PRO A 125 -7.96 -4.33 -8.76
C PRO A 125 -6.76 -4.52 -7.83
N ALA A 126 -5.64 -3.83 -8.07
CA ALA A 126 -4.48 -3.91 -7.17
C ALA A 126 -4.83 -3.45 -5.74
N LEU A 127 -5.56 -2.33 -5.60
CA LEU A 127 -6.04 -1.86 -4.29
C LEU A 127 -6.94 -2.89 -3.59
N ARG A 128 -7.89 -3.50 -4.32
CA ARG A 128 -8.77 -4.54 -3.77
C ARG A 128 -8.01 -5.82 -3.40
N SER A 129 -6.96 -6.17 -4.14
CA SER A 129 -6.09 -7.29 -3.80
C SER A 129 -5.35 -7.05 -2.49
N TYR A 130 -4.88 -5.83 -2.21
CA TYR A 130 -4.39 -5.50 -0.87
C TYR A 130 -5.47 -5.66 0.18
N ALA A 131 -6.69 -5.19 -0.07
CA ALA A 131 -7.80 -5.39 0.87
C ALA A 131 -8.02 -6.88 1.19
N LYS A 132 -7.82 -7.78 0.22
CA LYS A 132 -7.89 -9.23 0.42
C LYS A 132 -6.76 -9.81 1.26
N VAL A 133 -5.54 -9.28 1.15
CA VAL A 133 -4.44 -9.67 2.05
C VAL A 133 -4.76 -9.32 3.51
N TYR A 134 -5.47 -8.22 3.74
CA TYR A 134 -5.87 -7.76 5.08
C TYR A 134 -7.25 -8.28 5.53
N ASP A 135 -7.95 -9.04 4.69
CA ASP A 135 -9.29 -9.57 4.98
C ASP A 135 -9.17 -10.78 5.91
N PRO A 136 -9.66 -10.71 7.16
CA PRO A 136 -9.58 -11.83 8.10
C PRO A 136 -10.26 -13.10 7.58
N GLY A 137 -11.30 -12.95 6.74
CA GLY A 137 -12.01 -14.07 6.13
C GLY A 137 -11.15 -14.90 5.18
N VAL A 138 -10.18 -14.28 4.50
CA VAL A 138 -9.22 -14.96 3.62
C VAL A 138 -8.32 -15.91 4.44
N TRP A 139 -7.83 -15.44 5.59
CA TRP A 139 -6.98 -16.25 6.47
C TRP A 139 -7.73 -17.40 7.14
N VAL A 140 -9.01 -17.19 7.50
CA VAL A 140 -9.87 -18.29 7.97
C VAL A 140 -10.04 -19.35 6.88
N ALA A 141 -10.28 -18.94 5.63
CA ALA A 141 -10.41 -19.87 4.51
C ALA A 141 -9.12 -20.67 4.28
N HIS A 142 -7.96 -20.01 4.25
CA HIS A 142 -6.66 -20.69 4.13
C HIS A 142 -6.41 -21.67 5.29
N SER A 143 -6.79 -21.32 6.53
CA SER A 143 -6.63 -22.22 7.69
C SER A 143 -7.41 -23.53 7.59
N LYS A 144 -8.52 -23.54 6.85
CA LYS A 144 -9.35 -24.75 6.65
C LYS A 144 -8.77 -25.71 5.63
N LEU A 145 -7.95 -25.21 4.71
CA LEU A 145 -7.36 -25.98 3.61
C LEU A 145 -5.93 -26.43 3.90
N ALA A 146 -5.34 -25.94 4.98
CA ALA A 146 -3.95 -26.16 5.33
C ALA A 146 -3.77 -27.36 6.28
N ASP A 147 -2.55 -27.90 6.31
CA ASP A 147 -2.10 -28.80 7.38
C ASP A 147 -2.17 -28.09 8.76
N GLN A 148 -2.10 -28.88 9.85
CA GLN A 148 -2.33 -28.36 11.20
C GLN A 148 -1.36 -27.23 11.58
N ASP A 149 -0.09 -27.35 11.20
CA ASP A 149 0.95 -26.37 11.54
C ASP A 149 0.70 -25.03 10.82
N LYS A 150 0.41 -25.05 9.52
CA LYS A 150 0.07 -23.83 8.77
C LYS A 150 -1.31 -23.29 9.13
N ALA A 151 -2.26 -24.14 9.49
CA ALA A 151 -3.58 -23.72 9.93
C ALA A 151 -3.50 -22.85 11.18
N ASN A 152 -2.62 -23.20 12.13
CA ASN A 152 -2.36 -22.39 13.31
C ASN A 152 -1.74 -21.03 12.94
N ALA A 153 -0.79 -21.03 12.00
CA ALA A 153 -0.20 -19.79 11.51
C ALA A 153 -1.24 -18.84 10.91
N TYR A 154 -2.11 -19.35 10.04
CA TYR A 154 -3.17 -18.55 9.44
C TYR A 154 -4.22 -18.07 10.45
N ARG A 155 -4.54 -18.86 11.49
CA ARG A 155 -5.42 -18.41 12.58
C ARG A 155 -4.80 -17.28 13.38
N ALA A 156 -3.49 -17.32 13.65
CA ALA A 156 -2.79 -16.23 14.33
C ALA A 156 -2.93 -14.91 13.55
N VAL A 157 -2.76 -14.97 12.22
CA VAL A 157 -2.97 -13.80 11.34
C VAL A 157 -4.41 -13.31 11.39
N TYR A 158 -5.40 -14.21 11.32
CA TYR A 158 -6.81 -13.85 11.50
C TYR A 158 -7.06 -13.09 12.81
N TYR A 159 -6.54 -13.59 13.94
CA TYR A 159 -6.77 -12.96 15.24
C TYR A 159 -6.14 -11.57 15.37
N ALA A 160 -5.02 -11.31 14.69
CA ALA A 160 -4.43 -9.98 14.63
C ALA A 160 -5.25 -9.02 13.75
N LEU A 161 -5.76 -9.51 12.61
CA LEU A 161 -6.47 -8.65 11.64
C LEU A 161 -7.96 -8.45 11.94
N ARG A 162 -8.62 -9.34 12.71
CA ARG A 162 -10.09 -9.36 12.90
C ARG A 162 -10.73 -8.07 13.43
N ASN A 163 -9.97 -7.26 14.16
CA ASN A 163 -10.46 -6.01 14.74
C ASN A 163 -9.98 -4.77 13.96
N THR A 164 -9.34 -4.97 12.81
CA THR A 164 -8.85 -3.88 11.97
C THR A 164 -9.87 -3.55 10.88
N GLU A 165 -10.05 -2.27 10.60
CA GLU A 165 -10.95 -1.79 9.54
C GLU A 165 -10.25 -1.65 8.18
N THR A 166 -8.95 -1.98 8.11
CA THR A 166 -8.09 -1.76 6.94
C THR A 166 -8.69 -2.31 5.64
N ALA A 167 -9.10 -3.57 5.63
CA ALA A 167 -9.70 -4.21 4.46
C ALA A 167 -11.05 -3.57 4.07
N VAL A 168 -11.86 -3.20 5.05
CA VAL A 168 -13.18 -2.58 4.83
C VAL A 168 -12.99 -1.20 4.19
N SER A 169 -12.15 -0.36 4.78
CA SER A 169 -11.86 0.99 4.29
C SER A 169 -11.22 0.98 2.90
N MET A 170 -10.29 0.06 2.62
CA MET A 170 -9.73 -0.11 1.28
C MET A 170 -10.82 -0.41 0.23
N ASN A 171 -11.76 -1.31 0.55
CA ASN A 171 -12.86 -1.65 -0.35
C ASN A 171 -13.85 -0.48 -0.53
N GLN A 172 -14.19 0.23 0.54
CA GLN A 172 -15.07 1.41 0.48
C GLN A 172 -14.47 2.51 -0.40
N ILE A 173 -13.18 2.80 -0.23
CA ILE A 173 -12.47 3.75 -1.11
C ILE A 173 -12.39 3.24 -2.54
N ALA A 174 -12.05 1.96 -2.76
CA ALA A 174 -12.05 1.40 -4.11
C ALA A 174 -13.42 1.55 -4.80
N ASN A 175 -14.53 1.35 -4.07
CA ASN A 175 -15.88 1.52 -4.60
C ASN A 175 -16.21 2.99 -4.88
N PHE A 176 -15.88 3.90 -3.95
CA PHE A 176 -16.03 5.34 -4.13
C PHE A 176 -15.30 5.83 -5.40
N LEU A 177 -14.05 5.40 -5.58
CA LEU A 177 -13.24 5.72 -6.76
C LEU A 177 -13.78 5.07 -8.03
N SER A 178 -14.33 3.85 -7.96
CA SER A 178 -14.84 3.13 -9.14
C SER A 178 -15.96 3.90 -9.85
N VAL A 179 -16.84 4.55 -9.07
CA VAL A 179 -17.94 5.35 -9.63
C VAL A 179 -17.40 6.52 -10.45
N ASP A 180 -16.42 7.23 -9.91
CA ASP A 180 -15.81 8.37 -10.59
C ASP A 180 -14.99 7.94 -11.81
N LEU A 181 -14.10 6.96 -11.63
CA LEU A 181 -13.21 6.48 -12.69
C LEU A 181 -14.00 5.84 -13.84
N GLY A 182 -15.11 5.16 -13.56
CA GLY A 182 -16.00 4.63 -14.61
C GLY A 182 -16.70 5.73 -15.41
N LYS A 183 -17.03 6.85 -14.77
CA LYS A 183 -17.53 8.05 -15.50
C LYS A 183 -16.40 8.71 -16.30
N PHE A 184 -15.19 8.76 -15.75
CA PHE A 184 -14.04 9.31 -16.46
C PHE A 184 -13.69 8.44 -17.68
N ASP A 185 -13.77 7.12 -17.57
CA ASP A 185 -13.57 6.20 -18.69
C ASP A 185 -14.60 6.42 -19.81
N ARG A 186 -15.85 6.76 -19.47
CA ARG A 186 -16.89 7.15 -20.46
C ARG A 186 -16.62 8.49 -21.13
N LEU A 187 -16.04 9.45 -20.40
CA LEU A 187 -15.59 10.72 -20.97
C LEU A 187 -14.44 10.45 -21.96
N LEU A 188 -13.43 9.68 -21.56
CA LEU A 188 -12.27 9.36 -22.40
C LEU A 188 -12.67 8.65 -23.69
N ALA A 189 -13.68 7.77 -23.64
CA ALA A 189 -14.17 7.06 -24.83
C ALA A 189 -14.77 7.98 -25.91
N GLN A 190 -15.07 9.25 -25.59
CA GLN A 190 -15.60 10.25 -26.52
C GLN A 190 -14.53 11.22 -27.04
N LEU A 191 -13.34 11.23 -26.45
CA LEU A 191 -12.26 12.14 -26.85
C LEU A 191 -11.51 11.60 -28.05
N GLN A 192 -11.14 12.48 -28.98
CA GLN A 192 -10.41 12.08 -30.20
C GLN A 192 -8.98 11.56 -29.92
N SER A 193 -8.37 12.02 -28.84
CA SER A 193 -6.95 11.79 -28.51
C SER A 193 -6.70 10.83 -27.35
N ALA A 194 -7.76 10.18 -26.82
CA ALA A 194 -7.62 9.27 -25.69
C ALA A 194 -7.05 7.90 -26.11
N PRO A 195 -6.19 7.29 -25.27
CA PRO A 195 -5.71 5.93 -25.51
C PRO A 195 -6.85 4.91 -25.42
N SER A 196 -6.79 3.86 -26.25
CA SER A 196 -7.78 2.78 -26.25
C SER A 196 -7.79 2.01 -24.91
N ILE A 197 -8.84 1.22 -24.68
CA ILE A 197 -8.95 0.40 -23.45
C ILE A 197 -7.78 -0.59 -23.37
N GLU A 198 -7.40 -1.18 -24.50
CA GLU A 198 -6.31 -2.15 -24.67
C GLU A 198 -4.97 -1.50 -24.35
N ALA A 199 -4.66 -0.34 -24.96
CA ALA A 199 -3.43 0.39 -24.68
C ALA A 199 -3.32 0.79 -23.20
N ARG A 200 -4.45 1.16 -22.57
CA ARG A 200 -4.48 1.46 -21.13
C ARG A 200 -4.30 0.22 -20.26
N HIS A 201 -4.70 -0.95 -20.72
CA HIS A 201 -4.52 -2.22 -20.03
C HIS A 201 -3.08 -2.73 -20.16
N GLU A 202 -2.50 -2.68 -21.36
CA GLU A 202 -1.10 -3.03 -21.60
C GLU A 202 -0.16 -2.15 -20.79
N GLY A 203 -0.41 -0.83 -20.78
CA GLY A 203 0.40 0.14 -20.04
C GLY A 203 0.41 -0.01 -18.51
N ARG A 204 -0.34 -0.96 -17.94
CA ARG A 204 -0.34 -1.26 -16.49
C ARG A 204 0.06 -2.69 -16.14
N LEU A 205 0.37 -3.54 -17.11
CA LEU A 205 0.71 -4.95 -16.85
C LEU A 205 1.93 -5.08 -15.94
N ASP A 206 2.99 -4.33 -16.22
CA ASP A 206 4.21 -4.33 -15.38
C ASP A 206 3.90 -3.93 -13.93
N LEU A 207 3.05 -2.92 -13.76
CA LEU A 207 2.62 -2.45 -12.45
C LEU A 207 1.77 -3.51 -11.72
N HIS A 208 0.92 -4.25 -12.44
CA HIS A 208 0.17 -5.37 -11.87
C HIS A 208 1.09 -6.49 -11.40
N VAL A 209 2.13 -6.83 -12.15
CA VAL A 209 3.12 -7.85 -11.75
C VAL A 209 3.81 -7.42 -10.46
N LEU A 210 4.28 -6.17 -10.39
CA LEU A 210 4.92 -5.62 -9.17
C LEU A 210 3.98 -5.71 -7.96
N HIS A 211 2.72 -5.32 -8.10
CA HIS A 211 1.75 -5.41 -7.00
C HIS A 211 1.42 -6.85 -6.61
N ALA A 212 1.25 -7.76 -7.58
CA ALA A 212 0.97 -9.17 -7.30
C ALA A 212 2.12 -9.82 -6.52
N VAL A 213 3.37 -9.59 -6.94
CA VAL A 213 4.56 -10.10 -6.23
C VAL A 213 4.63 -9.48 -4.83
N ARG A 214 4.41 -8.18 -4.69
CA ARG A 214 4.39 -7.51 -3.38
C ARG A 214 3.35 -8.11 -2.43
N GLN A 215 2.13 -8.34 -2.93
CA GLN A 215 1.04 -8.93 -2.15
C GLN A 215 1.38 -10.37 -1.72
N ALA A 216 1.94 -11.17 -2.61
CA ALA A 216 2.40 -12.52 -2.30
C ALA A 216 3.50 -12.52 -1.21
N LEU A 217 4.45 -11.59 -1.28
CA LEU A 217 5.50 -11.42 -0.26
C LEU A 217 4.93 -11.01 1.10
N ILE A 218 3.95 -10.09 1.12
CA ILE A 218 3.26 -9.70 2.36
C ILE A 218 2.50 -10.90 2.96
N MET A 219 1.78 -11.66 2.13
CA MET A 219 1.11 -12.89 2.58
C MET A 219 2.12 -13.93 3.12
N LYS A 220 3.28 -14.08 2.47
CA LYS A 220 4.35 -14.96 2.95
C LYS A 220 4.87 -14.48 4.31
N ALA A 221 5.11 -13.18 4.48
CA ALA A 221 5.55 -12.61 5.75
C ALA A 221 4.55 -12.90 6.87
N PHE A 222 3.25 -12.68 6.62
CA PHE A 222 2.17 -13.03 7.55
C PHE A 222 2.18 -14.51 7.93
N SER A 223 2.33 -15.41 6.95
CA SER A 223 2.42 -16.84 7.21
C SER A 223 3.62 -17.21 8.07
N ILE A 224 4.77 -16.54 7.88
CA ILE A 224 5.99 -16.78 8.66
C ILE A 224 5.78 -16.33 10.12
N VAL A 225 5.36 -15.08 10.35
CA VAL A 225 5.18 -14.57 11.73
C VAL A 225 4.01 -15.24 12.45
N GLY A 226 2.96 -15.64 11.73
CA GLY A 226 1.86 -16.41 12.31
C GLY A 226 2.31 -17.78 12.82
N GLY A 227 3.32 -18.38 12.18
CA GLY A 227 3.87 -19.69 12.55
C GLY A 227 4.89 -19.66 13.69
N LEU A 228 5.22 -18.47 14.22
CA LEU A 228 6.16 -18.37 15.32
C LEU A 228 5.60 -19.03 16.59
N PRO A 229 6.44 -19.77 17.35
CA PRO A 229 6.05 -20.26 18.66
C PRO A 229 5.79 -19.09 19.61
N ARG A 230 5.16 -19.39 20.76
CA ARG A 230 4.98 -18.39 21.81
C ARG A 230 6.35 -17.87 22.26
N LEU A 231 6.51 -16.55 22.23
CA LEU A 231 7.68 -15.87 22.77
C LEU A 231 7.65 -15.94 24.31
N SER A 232 8.83 -15.94 24.93
CA SER A 232 8.95 -15.90 26.39
C SER A 232 8.51 -14.53 26.92
N GLU A 233 7.86 -14.50 28.09
CA GLU A 233 7.42 -13.27 28.77
C GLU A 233 8.57 -12.30 29.10
N ARG A 234 9.83 -12.77 29.04
CA ARG A 234 11.02 -11.96 29.32
C ARG A 234 11.26 -10.81 28.33
N HIS A 235 10.68 -10.87 27.14
CA HIS A 235 10.96 -9.91 26.06
C HIS A 235 9.83 -8.91 25.81
N ASP A 236 8.79 -8.88 26.66
CA ASP A 236 7.63 -7.98 26.59
C ASP A 236 6.99 -7.86 25.18
N ALA A 237 7.09 -8.94 24.39
CA ALA A 237 6.61 -9.00 23.02
C ALA A 237 5.86 -10.32 22.79
N SER A 238 4.73 -10.24 22.09
CA SER A 238 3.90 -11.37 21.72
C SER A 238 3.98 -11.68 20.22
N SER A 239 3.63 -12.90 19.83
CA SER A 239 3.49 -13.27 18.41
C SER A 239 2.46 -12.38 17.68
N ARG A 240 1.48 -11.84 18.42
CA ARG A 240 0.50 -10.89 17.88
C ARG A 240 1.16 -9.56 17.52
N ASP A 241 2.05 -9.05 18.36
CA ASP A 241 2.74 -7.77 18.09
C ASP A 241 3.59 -7.88 16.82
N LEU A 242 4.25 -9.02 16.59
CA LEU A 242 4.99 -9.27 15.35
C LEU A 242 4.08 -9.30 14.11
N VAL A 243 2.88 -9.89 14.21
CA VAL A 243 1.90 -9.87 13.13
C VAL A 243 1.42 -8.43 12.88
N GLU A 244 1.19 -7.64 13.93
CA GLU A 244 0.80 -6.23 13.82
C GLU A 244 1.92 -5.38 13.18
N MET A 245 3.19 -5.61 13.54
CA MET A 245 4.33 -4.97 12.87
C MET A 245 4.40 -5.32 11.38
N VAL A 246 4.20 -6.58 10.99
CA VAL A 246 4.11 -6.98 9.58
C VAL A 246 2.90 -6.35 8.90
N ALA A 247 1.76 -6.24 9.58
CA ALA A 247 0.57 -5.58 9.05
C ALA A 247 0.80 -4.09 8.75
N GLU A 248 1.65 -3.43 9.54
CA GLU A 248 2.11 -2.05 9.32
C GLU A 248 3.30 -1.95 8.35
N LEU A 249 3.76 -3.08 7.79
CA LEU A 249 4.94 -3.23 6.95
C LEU A 249 6.26 -2.77 7.62
N ARG A 250 6.33 -2.89 8.95
CA ARG A 250 7.52 -2.67 9.77
C ARG A 250 8.35 -3.96 9.89
N ILE A 251 8.62 -4.62 8.77
CA ILE A 251 9.25 -5.96 8.75
C ILE A 251 10.69 -5.89 9.25
N GLY A 252 11.48 -4.88 8.83
CA GLY A 252 12.83 -4.67 9.36
C GLY A 252 12.90 -4.48 10.88
N GLU A 253 11.90 -3.84 11.49
CA GLU A 253 11.81 -3.72 12.96
C GLU A 253 11.49 -5.07 13.60
N ALA A 254 10.57 -5.86 13.01
CA ALA A 254 10.24 -7.20 13.48
C ALA A 254 11.46 -8.15 13.39
N VAL A 255 12.24 -8.06 12.31
CA VAL A 255 13.50 -8.79 12.13
C VAL A 255 14.50 -8.42 13.22
N SER A 256 14.62 -7.13 13.55
CA SER A 256 15.55 -6.65 14.58
C SER A 256 15.15 -7.17 15.97
N LEU A 257 13.86 -7.08 16.31
CA LEU A 257 13.32 -7.63 17.56
C LEU A 257 13.54 -9.15 17.65
N LEU A 258 13.31 -9.89 16.57
CA LEU A 258 13.54 -11.34 16.55
C LEU A 258 15.02 -11.71 16.74
N ARG A 259 15.96 -10.92 16.20
CA ARG A 259 17.40 -11.12 16.42
C ARG A 259 17.81 -10.87 17.88
N GLU A 260 17.13 -9.95 18.57
CA GLU A 260 17.35 -9.69 19.99
C GLU A 260 16.80 -10.81 20.87
N ILE A 261 15.60 -11.31 20.56
CA ILE A 261 14.95 -12.42 21.28
C ILE A 261 15.71 -13.74 21.06
N PHE A 262 16.18 -13.97 19.83
CA PHE A 262 16.88 -15.18 19.41
C PHE A 262 18.28 -14.83 18.89
N PRO A 263 19.26 -14.51 19.76
CA PRO A 263 20.63 -14.20 19.34
C PRO A 263 21.30 -15.38 18.62
N HIS A 264 22.33 -15.15 17.80
CA HIS A 264 23.05 -16.25 17.16
C HIS A 264 23.79 -17.10 18.19
N SER A 265 23.81 -18.41 17.97
CA SER A 265 24.49 -19.37 18.85
C SER A 265 25.94 -18.99 19.19
N ARG A 266 26.69 -18.47 18.20
CA ARG A 266 28.08 -18.03 18.37
C ARG A 266 28.26 -16.86 19.33
N ASP A 267 27.27 -15.98 19.47
CA ASP A 267 27.37 -14.82 20.36
C ASP A 267 27.23 -15.23 21.84
N GLN A 268 26.59 -16.36 22.13
CA GLN A 268 26.46 -16.88 23.50
C GLN A 268 27.70 -17.64 24.00
N ASP A 269 28.52 -18.19 23.10
CA ASP A 269 29.71 -18.99 23.46
C ASP A 269 30.93 -18.12 23.84
N THR A 270 30.93 -16.85 23.39
CA THR A 270 32.07 -15.94 23.55
C THR A 270 32.34 -15.54 25.02
N PRO A 271 31.33 -15.29 25.88
CA PRO A 271 31.54 -14.99 27.30
C PRO A 271 31.77 -16.23 28.19
N LEU A 272 31.50 -17.44 27.69
CA LEU A 272 31.39 -18.67 28.49
C LEU A 272 32.55 -19.66 28.24
N THR A 273 33.46 -19.34 27.32
CA THR A 273 34.64 -20.17 27.00
C THR A 273 35.62 -20.31 28.16
N ALA A 274 35.52 -19.44 29.18
CA ALA A 274 36.31 -19.48 30.41
C ALA A 274 35.72 -20.38 31.52
N LEU A 275 34.52 -20.93 31.34
CA LEU A 275 33.87 -21.79 32.33
C LEU A 275 34.27 -23.25 32.11
N THR A 276 34.83 -23.88 33.15
CA THR A 276 35.29 -25.28 33.13
C THR A 276 34.31 -26.25 33.81
N GLU A 277 33.15 -25.76 34.24
CA GLU A 277 32.12 -26.54 34.95
C GLU A 277 31.35 -27.42 33.96
N ALA A 278 31.02 -28.65 34.35
CA ALA A 278 30.22 -29.55 33.52
C ALA A 278 28.78 -29.02 33.39
N GLY A 279 28.46 -28.42 32.25
CA GLY A 279 27.12 -27.92 31.93
C GLY A 279 26.16 -29.05 31.57
N ASN A 280 24.88 -28.90 31.94
CA ASN A 280 23.82 -29.80 31.52
C ASN A 280 23.59 -29.68 29.99
N GLU A 281 23.31 -30.80 29.29
CA GLU A 281 23.23 -30.91 27.81
C GLU A 281 22.17 -30.01 27.11
N SER A 282 21.41 -29.22 27.86
CA SER A 282 20.34 -28.34 27.35
C SER A 282 20.83 -27.21 26.43
N LYS A 283 22.12 -26.84 26.47
CA LYS A 283 22.69 -25.74 25.67
C LYS A 283 22.78 -26.05 24.18
N ALA A 284 23.21 -27.26 23.80
CA ALA A 284 23.32 -27.66 22.40
C ALA A 284 21.96 -27.66 21.69
N GLN A 285 20.90 -28.01 22.42
CA GLN A 285 19.53 -28.06 21.91
C GLN A 285 18.92 -26.66 21.73
N ALA A 286 19.25 -25.71 22.61
CA ALA A 286 18.84 -24.30 22.47
C ALA A 286 19.54 -23.61 21.30
N SER A 287 20.85 -23.83 21.14
CA SER A 287 21.63 -23.34 20.00
C SER A 287 21.06 -23.85 18.66
N TYR A 288 20.74 -25.14 18.56
CA TYR A 288 20.11 -25.71 17.37
C TYR A 288 18.72 -25.10 17.07
N GLY A 289 17.95 -24.76 18.11
CA GLY A 289 16.65 -24.09 17.96
C GLY A 289 16.75 -22.67 17.42
N TYR A 290 17.74 -21.89 17.87
CA TYR A 290 17.91 -20.49 17.44
C TYR A 290 18.43 -20.43 16.00
N ASP A 291 19.37 -21.28 15.63
CA ASP A 291 19.88 -21.36 14.25
C ASP A 291 18.76 -21.70 13.25
N ARG A 292 17.82 -22.56 13.66
CA ARG A 292 16.62 -22.86 12.87
C ARG A 292 15.69 -21.65 12.74
N ILE A 293 15.46 -20.89 13.81
CA ILE A 293 14.66 -19.65 13.77
C ILE A 293 15.31 -18.62 12.84
N HIS A 294 16.64 -18.48 12.88
CA HIS A 294 17.37 -17.62 11.95
C HIS A 294 17.13 -18.01 10.50
N LYS A 295 17.25 -19.30 10.20
CA LYS A 295 17.09 -19.84 8.85
C LYS A 295 15.66 -19.82 8.33
N ASP A 296 14.70 -20.25 9.15
CA ASP A 296 13.32 -20.52 8.70
C ASP A 296 12.40 -19.29 8.88
N VAL A 297 12.79 -18.32 9.71
CA VAL A 297 11.97 -17.13 10.03
C VAL A 297 12.69 -15.82 9.75
N ILE A 298 13.81 -15.55 10.41
CA ILE A 298 14.45 -14.23 10.39
C ILE A 298 15.02 -13.91 9.00
N ALA A 299 15.78 -14.82 8.40
CA ALA A 299 16.35 -14.62 7.08
C ALA A 299 15.28 -14.46 5.98
N PRO A 300 14.22 -15.29 5.92
CA PRO A 300 13.11 -15.09 4.99
C PRO A 300 12.38 -13.76 5.16
N LEU A 301 12.17 -13.28 6.40
CA LEU A 301 11.55 -11.98 6.65
C LEU A 301 12.46 -10.82 6.20
N ASP A 302 13.76 -10.92 6.44
CA ASP A 302 14.76 -9.94 6.01
C ASP A 302 14.85 -9.86 4.46
N GLU A 303 14.81 -11.02 3.78
CA GLU A 303 14.73 -11.09 2.32
C GLU A 303 13.44 -10.46 1.78
N ILE A 304 12.30 -10.75 2.42
CA ILE A 304 11.02 -10.14 2.06
C ILE A 304 11.10 -8.61 2.23
N ASP A 305 11.60 -8.11 3.36
CA ASP A 305 11.75 -6.68 3.61
C ASP A 305 12.58 -6.00 2.51
N ARG A 306 13.74 -6.57 2.16
CA ARG A 306 14.59 -6.07 1.06
C ARG A 306 13.87 -6.09 -0.28
N ALA A 307 13.13 -7.17 -0.58
CA ALA A 307 12.36 -7.27 -1.82
C ALA A 307 11.21 -6.25 -1.89
N LEU A 308 10.50 -6.00 -0.78
CA LEU A 308 9.45 -4.98 -0.71
C LEU A 308 10.00 -3.58 -0.95
N HIS A 309 11.19 -3.26 -0.41
CA HIS A 309 11.89 -2.01 -0.69
C HIS A 309 12.25 -1.89 -2.18
N GLY A 310 12.79 -2.95 -2.79
CA GLY A 310 13.09 -3.00 -4.22
C GLY A 310 11.85 -2.77 -5.09
N ILE A 311 10.73 -3.42 -4.75
CA ILE A 311 9.46 -3.22 -5.47
C ILE A 311 8.94 -1.80 -5.27
N SER A 312 9.14 -1.19 -4.09
CA SER A 312 8.75 0.20 -3.84
C SER A 312 9.49 1.18 -4.74
N LEU A 313 10.78 0.96 -4.95
CA LEU A 313 11.57 1.73 -5.92
C LEU A 313 11.10 1.47 -7.37
N ALA A 314 10.86 0.21 -7.74
CA ALA A 314 10.38 -0.15 -9.08
C ALA A 314 9.04 0.52 -9.41
N VAL A 315 8.10 0.56 -8.45
CA VAL A 315 6.81 1.26 -8.63
C VAL A 315 7.02 2.76 -8.90
N THR A 316 7.96 3.41 -8.22
CA THR A 316 8.28 4.83 -8.47
C THR A 316 8.74 5.08 -9.91
N HIS A 317 9.52 4.16 -10.50
CA HIS A 317 9.96 4.30 -11.90
C HIS A 317 8.79 4.31 -12.90
N ALA A 318 7.71 3.56 -12.64
CA ALA A 318 6.53 3.56 -13.50
C ALA A 318 5.84 4.94 -13.58
N TYR A 319 6.00 5.78 -12.55
CA TYR A 319 5.46 7.14 -12.54
C TYR A 319 6.45 8.19 -13.05
N GLY A 320 7.74 7.84 -13.25
CA GLY A 320 8.79 8.78 -13.66
C GLY A 320 9.11 9.87 -12.64
N ALA A 321 8.58 9.77 -11.41
CA ALA A 321 8.73 10.74 -10.34
C ALA A 321 8.50 10.09 -8.99
N PHE A 322 9.10 10.65 -7.93
CA PHE A 322 8.81 10.31 -6.54
C PHE A 322 8.04 11.46 -5.88
N GLY A 323 6.81 11.18 -5.44
CA GLY A 323 5.98 12.15 -4.71
C GLY A 323 5.47 13.30 -5.59
#